data_AF-A0A1E4NF99-F1
#
_entry.id   AF-A0A1E4NF99-F1
#
_cell.length_a   1.000
_cell.length_b   1.000
_cell.length_c   1.000
_cell.angle_alpha   90.00
_cell.angle_beta   90.00
_cell.angle_gamma   90.00
#
_symmetry.space_group_name_H-M   'P 1'
#
loop_
_entity.id
_entity.type
_entity.pdbx_description
1 polymer ?
#
loop_
_entity_poly.entity_id
_entity_poly.type
_entity_poly.pdbx_seq_one_letter_code
_entity_poly.pdbx_strand_id
1 'polypeptide(L)'
;MSEPARDKTFYDLADAHIRVANEQMGQVKPSLASAAMLFAASRFNAFVIMAASADKGEMLAQKEAAIAYFLNEYEKNLRENIDEHLARYED
;
A
#
# COMPACT_ATOMS: atom_id res chain seq x y z
N MET A 1 8.23 12.76 1.89
CA MET A 1 8.22 11.60 0.98
C MET A 1 7.86 12.11 -0.41
N SER A 2 8.68 11.86 -1.42
CA SER A 2 8.34 12.16 -2.82
C SER A 2 7.59 10.99 -3.45
N GLU A 3 6.69 11.26 -4.39
CA GLU A 3 5.98 10.22 -5.13
C GLU A 3 6.99 9.36 -5.93
N PRO A 4 6.96 8.02 -5.81
CA PRO A 4 7.86 7.15 -6.56
C PRO A 4 7.51 7.15 -8.05
N ALA A 5 8.51 7.01 -8.91
CA ALA A 5 8.28 6.77 -10.33
C ALA A 5 7.58 5.41 -10.50
N ARG A 6 6.45 5.38 -11.20
CA ARG A 6 5.74 4.14 -11.58
C ARG A 6 6.43 3.49 -12.79
N ASP A 7 7.67 3.06 -12.60
CA ASP A 7 8.44 2.34 -13.61
C ASP A 7 8.22 0.83 -13.52
N LYS A 8 8.88 0.07 -14.41
CA LYS A 8 8.76 -1.40 -14.43
C LYS A 8 9.10 -2.02 -13.07
N THR A 9 10.12 -1.51 -12.38
CA THR A 9 10.55 -2.06 -11.10
C THR A 9 9.49 -1.84 -10.02
N PHE A 10 8.83 -0.68 -10.00
CA PHE A 10 7.70 -0.43 -9.12
C PHE A 10 6.57 -1.47 -9.32
N TYR A 11 6.17 -1.70 -10.57
CA TYR A 11 5.13 -2.68 -10.89
C TYR A 11 5.54 -4.13 -10.57
N ASP A 12 6.79 -4.52 -10.88
CA ASP A 12 7.31 -5.85 -10.56
C ASP A 12 7.25 -6.13 -9.03
N LEU A 13 7.53 -5.12 -8.21
CA LEU A 13 7.44 -5.22 -6.75
C LEU A 13 5.98 -5.33 -6.27
N ALA A 14 5.08 -4.51 -6.81
CA ALA A 14 3.65 -4.58 -6.50
C ALA A 14 3.06 -5.96 -6.85
N ASP A 15 3.39 -6.48 -8.03
CA ASP A 15 2.95 -7.78 -8.52
C ASP A 15 3.48 -8.94 -7.65
N ALA A 16 4.69 -8.80 -7.08
CA ALA A 16 5.20 -9.79 -6.15
C ALA A 16 4.31 -9.92 -4.89
N HIS A 17 3.81 -8.80 -4.36
CA HIS A 17 2.87 -8.82 -3.23
C HIS A 17 1.50 -9.38 -3.61
N ILE A 18 0.98 -9.01 -4.79
CA ILE A 18 -0.29 -9.52 -5.31
C ILE A 18 -0.23 -11.05 -5.49
N ARG A 19 0.89 -11.58 -5.99
CA ARG A 19 1.10 -13.02 -6.16
C ARG A 19 0.94 -13.78 -4.85
N VAL A 20 1.54 -13.27 -3.77
CA VAL A 20 1.40 -13.86 -2.43
C VAL A 20 -0.06 -13.82 -1.95
N ALA A 21 -0.74 -12.69 -2.14
CA ALA A 21 -2.16 -12.57 -1.78
C ALA A 21 -3.03 -13.56 -2.56
N ASN A 22 -2.78 -13.74 -3.86
CA ASN A 22 -3.48 -14.70 -4.71
C ASN A 22 -3.27 -16.15 -4.27
N GLU A 23 -2.04 -16.51 -3.88
CA GLU A 23 -1.75 -17.84 -3.32
C GLU A 23 -2.53 -18.08 -2.01
N GLN A 24 -2.60 -17.07 -1.14
CA GLN A 24 -3.35 -17.14 0.13
C GLN A 24 -4.86 -17.27 -0.10
N MET A 25 -5.42 -16.66 -1.15
CA MET A 25 -6.84 -16.78 -1.51
C MET A 25 -7.24 -18.21 -1.89
N GLY A 26 -6.29 -19.09 -2.23
CA GLY A 26 -6.54 -20.52 -2.39
C GLY A 26 -6.76 -21.27 -1.06
N GLN A 27 -6.42 -20.64 0.08
CA GLN A 27 -6.44 -21.26 1.41
C GLN A 27 -7.43 -20.57 2.37
N VAL A 28 -7.66 -19.27 2.20
CA VAL A 28 -8.56 -18.47 3.05
C VAL A 28 -9.55 -17.66 2.22
N LYS A 29 -10.59 -17.13 2.87
CA LYS A 29 -11.56 -16.26 2.22
C LYS A 29 -10.86 -15.02 1.63
N PRO A 30 -11.24 -14.54 0.43
CA PRO A 30 -10.66 -13.35 -0.18
C PRO A 30 -10.66 -12.12 0.74
N SER A 31 -11.71 -11.92 1.53
CA SER A 31 -11.81 -10.82 2.49
C SER A 31 -10.73 -10.88 3.58
N LEU A 32 -10.33 -12.07 4.02
CA LEU A 32 -9.26 -12.24 5.01
C LEU A 32 -7.89 -11.97 4.39
N ALA A 33 -7.62 -12.49 3.18
CA ALA A 33 -6.37 -12.22 2.47
C ALA A 33 -6.20 -10.71 2.18
N SER A 34 -7.27 -10.05 1.72
CA SER A 34 -7.30 -8.60 1.50
C SER A 34 -7.05 -7.81 2.79
N ALA A 35 -7.74 -8.14 3.89
CA ALA A 35 -7.53 -7.48 5.18
C ALA A 35 -6.11 -7.70 5.72
N ALA A 36 -5.55 -8.91 5.55
CA ALA A 36 -4.18 -9.21 5.94
C ALA A 36 -3.15 -8.42 5.12
N MET A 37 -3.37 -8.26 3.81
CA MET A 37 -2.51 -7.45 2.94
C MET A 37 -2.51 -5.98 3.37
N LEU A 38 -3.69 -5.40 3.65
CA LEU A 38 -3.80 -4.03 4.15
C LEU A 38 -3.06 -3.84 5.49
N PHE A 39 -3.21 -4.80 6.42
CA PHE A 39 -2.51 -4.77 7.70
C PHE A 39 -0.99 -4.96 7.56
N ALA A 40 -0.55 -5.80 6.62
CA ALA A 40 0.88 -5.98 6.33
C ALA A 40 1.51 -4.69 5.79
N ALA A 41 0.83 -4.02 4.85
CA ALA A 41 1.27 -2.74 4.31
C ALA A 41 1.37 -1.66 5.40
N SER A 42 0.39 -1.57 6.31
CA SER A 42 0.43 -0.59 7.40
C SER A 42 1.58 -0.84 8.37
N ARG A 43 1.88 -2.10 8.70
CA ARG A 43 3.04 -2.46 9.54
C ARG A 43 4.37 -2.11 8.88
N PHE A 44 4.49 -2.40 7.58
CA PHE A 44 5.69 -2.07 6.83
C PHE A 44 5.89 -0.56 6.75
N ASN A 45 4.84 0.20 6.42
CA ASN A 45 4.93 1.67 6.34
C ASN A 45 5.24 2.30 7.71
N ALA A 46 4.67 1.77 8.80
CA ALA A 46 5.04 2.20 10.16
C ALA A 46 6.53 1.95 10.47
N PHE A 47 7.07 0.82 10.04
CA PHE A 47 8.51 0.54 10.14
C PHE A 47 9.34 1.52 9.31
N VAL A 48 8.92 1.85 8.08
CA VAL A 48 9.60 2.83 7.22
C VAL A 48 9.65 4.20 7.89
N ILE A 49 8.55 4.66 8.50
CA ILE A 49 8.51 5.93 9.26
C ILE A 49 9.51 5.90 10.42
N MET A 50 9.53 4.81 11.18
CA MET A 50 10.46 4.64 12.29
C MET A 50 11.91 4.65 11.80
N ALA A 51 12.23 3.89 10.74
CA ALA A 51 13.56 3.79 10.17
C ALA A 51 14.06 5.11 9.55
N ALA A 52 13.14 5.98 9.13
CA ALA A 52 13.44 7.33 8.64
C ALA A 52 13.55 8.38 9.76
N SER A 53 13.31 8.01 11.02
CA SER A 53 13.44 8.90 12.19
C SER A 53 14.78 8.64 12.89
N ALA A 54 15.55 9.68 13.20
CA ALA A 54 16.78 9.57 13.98
C ALA A 54 16.50 9.24 15.45
N ASP A 55 15.40 9.75 15.99
CA ASP A 55 14.97 9.52 17.36
C ASP A 55 13.46 9.61 17.55
N LYS A 56 13.01 9.40 18.80
CA LYS A 56 11.60 9.47 19.19
C LYS A 56 10.98 10.85 18.96
N GLY A 57 11.73 11.92 19.18
CA GLY A 57 11.26 13.29 19.00
C GLY A 57 10.95 13.58 17.54
N GLU A 58 11.87 13.21 16.64
CA GLU A 58 11.65 13.32 15.20
C GLU A 58 10.48 12.45 14.73
N MET A 59 10.41 11.19 15.21
CA MET A 59 9.29 10.30 14.88
C MET A 59 7.94 10.91 15.27
N LEU A 60 7.84 11.51 16.47
CA LEU A 60 6.62 12.18 16.92
C LEU A 60 6.29 13.41 16.06
N ALA A 61 7.29 14.20 15.69
CA ALA A 61 7.11 15.40 14.87
C ALA A 61 6.59 15.07 13.46
N GLN A 62 7.06 13.97 12.85
CA GLN A 62 6.66 13.60 11.49
C GLN A 62 5.50 12.59 11.40
N LYS A 63 5.10 11.97 12.51
CA LYS A 63 4.12 10.87 12.56
C LYS A 63 2.85 11.17 11.76
N GLU A 64 2.15 12.25 12.09
CA GLU A 64 0.83 12.53 11.49
C GLU A 64 0.94 12.91 10.01
N ALA A 65 2.00 13.64 9.63
CA ALA A 65 2.26 13.97 8.24
C ALA A 65 2.56 12.72 7.40
N ALA A 66 3.35 11.78 7.94
CA ALA A 66 3.65 10.53 7.26
C ALA A 66 2.42 9.61 7.15
N ILE A 67 1.59 9.53 8.20
CA ILE A 67 0.32 8.79 8.16
C ILE A 67 -0.60 9.37 7.08
N ALA A 68 -0.77 10.71 7.06
CA ALA A 68 -1.61 11.37 6.07
C ALA A 68 -1.13 11.09 4.64
N TYR A 69 0.19 11.10 4.42
CA TYR A 69 0.77 10.74 3.13
C TYR A 69 0.37 9.32 2.69
N PHE A 70 0.60 8.30 3.52
CA PHE A 70 0.28 6.92 3.14
C PHE A 70 -1.22 6.67 2.93
N LEU A 71 -2.09 7.32 3.71
CA LEU A 71 -3.53 7.22 3.53
C LEU A 71 -3.98 7.86 2.21
N ASN A 72 -3.44 9.03 1.87
CA ASN A 72 -3.72 9.70 0.60
C ASN A 72 -3.26 8.87 -0.60
N GLU A 73 -2.05 8.32 -0.55
CA GLU A 73 -1.53 7.46 -1.62
C GLU A 73 -2.37 6.19 -1.80
N TYR A 74 -2.77 5.56 -0.69
CA TYR A 74 -3.65 4.39 -0.76
C TYR A 74 -5.00 4.72 -1.37
N GLU A 75 -5.64 5.82 -0.93
CA GLU A 75 -6.92 6.25 -1.48
C GLU A 75 -6.82 6.56 -2.98
N LYS A 76 -5.81 7.32 -3.39
CA LYS A 76 -5.55 7.64 -4.81
C LYS A 76 -5.41 6.36 -5.64
N ASN A 77 -4.53 5.45 -5.24
CA ASN A 77 -4.30 4.19 -5.97
C ASN A 77 -5.56 3.31 -6.01
N LEU A 78 -6.33 3.24 -4.91
CA LEU A 78 -7.55 2.43 -4.87
C LEU A 78 -8.61 2.99 -5.83
N ARG A 79 -8.79 4.31 -5.87
CA ARG A 79 -9.69 4.98 -6.80
C ARG A 79 -9.29 4.72 -8.24
N GLU A 80 -8.03 4.95 -8.59
CA GLU A 80 -7.50 4.70 -9.94
C GLU A 80 -7.75 3.24 -10.39
N ASN A 81 -7.46 2.25 -9.54
CA ASN A 81 -7.70 0.84 -9.88
C ASN A 81 -9.21 0.53 -10.05
N ILE A 82 -10.08 1.11 -9.23
CA ILE A 82 -11.53 0.93 -9.36
C ILE A 82 -12.03 1.57 -10.66
N ASP A 83 -11.59 2.79 -10.96
CA ASP A 83 -11.97 3.51 -12.17
C ASP A 83 -11.50 2.75 -13.43
N GLU A 84 -10.31 2.15 -13.41
CA GLU A 84 -9.83 1.26 -14.48
C GLU A 84 -10.72 0.01 -14.66
N HIS A 85 -11.22 -0.57 -13.55
CA HIS A 85 -12.17 -1.68 -13.65
C HIS A 85 -13.53 -1.23 -14.18
N LEU A 86 -14.04 -0.08 -13.73
CA LEU A 86 -15.31 0.49 -14.17
C LEU A 86 -15.29 0.80 -15.67
N ALA A 87 -14.21 1.37 -16.18
CA ALA A 87 -14.06 1.68 -17.60
C ALA A 87 -14.16 0.43 -18.51
N ARG A 88 -13.86 -0.77 -17.99
CA ARG A 88 -13.99 -2.03 -18.74
C ARG A 88 -15.42 -2.58 -18.77
N TYR A 89 -16.33 -2.04 -17.96
CA TYR A 89 -17.75 -2.40 -17.95
C TYR A 89 -18.60 -1.50 -18.88
N GLU A 90 -18.02 -0.45 -19.47
CA GLU A 90 -18.72 0.46 -20.39
C GLU A 90 -18.69 -0.01 -21.87
N ASP A 91 -18.30 -1.27 -22.11
CA ASP A 91 -18.43 -2.02 -23.38
C ASP A 91 -19.51 -3.13 -23.27
#